data_AF-A0A3N5S7R0-F1
#
_entry.id   AF-A0A3N5S7R0-F1
#
_cell.length_a   1.000
_cell.length_b   1.000
_cell.length_c   1.000
_cell.angle_alpha   90.00
_cell.angle_beta   90.00
_cell.angle_gamma   90.00
#
_symmetry.space_group_name_H-M   'P 1'
#
loop_
_entity.id
_entity.type
_entity.pdbx_description
1 polymer ?
#
loop_
_entity_poly.entity_id
_entity_poly.type
_entity_poly.pdbx_seq_one_letter_code
_entity_poly.pdbx_strand_id
1 'polypeptide(L)' 'MDDSTVRIPIGPQHPFLKEPAKFDFDIHGEEIVGARMNTGYNH' A
#
# COMPACT_ATOMS: atom_id res chain seq x y z
N MET A 1 -4.12 16.26 3.90
CA MET A 1 -2.97 15.39 3.60
C MET A 1 -1.78 16.23 3.99
N ASP A 2 -1.16 15.92 5.12
CA ASP A 2 0.03 16.63 5.60
C ASP A 2 1.11 16.61 4.51
N ASP A 3 1.78 17.74 4.32
CA ASP A 3 2.80 17.96 3.27
C ASP A 3 3.95 16.93 3.36
N SER A 4 4.18 16.37 4.55
CA SER A 4 5.19 15.35 4.84
C SER A 4 4.75 13.91 4.60
N THR A 5 3.50 13.66 4.19
CA THR A 5 3.00 12.29 3.97
C THR A 5 3.25 11.82 2.54
N VAL A 6 3.96 10.71 2.39
CA VAL A 6 4.28 10.10 1.08
C VAL A 6 3.44 8.86 0.87
N ARG A 7 2.93 8.68 -0.36
CA ARG A 7 2.21 7.45 -0.74
C ARG A 7 3.13 6.44 -1.41
N ILE A 8 3.20 5.23 -0.87
CA ILE A 8 3.93 4.10 -1.47
C ILE A 8 2.93 3.04 -1.96
N PRO A 9 2.84 2.80 -3.28
CA PRO A 9 2.03 1.71 -3.82
C PRO A 9 2.79 0.39 -3.83
N ILE A 10 2.18 -0.65 -3.23
CA ILE A 10 2.62 -2.05 -3.33
C ILE A 10 1.64 -2.78 -4.23
N GLY A 11 2.09 -3.16 -5.43
CA GLY A 11 1.23 -3.77 -6.45
C GLY A 11 0.96 -5.27 -6.24
N PRO A 12 0.02 -5.86 -7.00
CA PRO A 12 -0.39 -7.26 -6.85
C PRO A 12 0.72 -8.30 -7.06
N GLN A 13 1.72 -7.97 -7.88
CA GLN A 13 2.86 -8.84 -8.19
C GLN A 13 4.07 -8.62 -7.26
N HIS A 14 3.89 -7.84 -6.18
CA HIS A 14 5.03 -7.51 -5.31
C HIS A 14 5.58 -8.79 -4.63
N PRO A 15 6.90 -9.07 -4.67
CA PRO A 15 7.47 -10.36 -4.23
C PRO A 15 7.19 -10.74 -2.77
N PHE A 16 6.94 -9.75 -1.92
CA PHE A 16 6.62 -9.95 -0.51
C PHE A 16 5.18 -10.44 -0.27
N LEU A 17 4.28 -10.27 -1.24
CA LEU A 17 2.89 -10.68 -1.12
C LEU A 17 2.74 -12.17 -1.49
N LYS A 18 1.95 -12.89 -0.68
CA LYS A 18 1.63 -14.30 -0.92
C LYS A 18 0.40 -14.49 -1.81
N GLU A 19 -0.39 -13.44 -1.97
CA GLU A 19 -1.59 -13.41 -2.80
C GLU A 19 -1.66 -12.06 -3.57
N PRO A 20 -2.29 -12.04 -4.75
CA PRO A 20 -2.51 -10.81 -5.52
C PRO A 20 -3.38 -9.78 -4.77
N ALA A 21 -2.73 -8.77 -4.20
CA ALA A 21 -3.38 -7.66 -3.52
C ALA A 21 -2.62 -6.35 -3.80
N LYS A 22 -3.35 -5.23 -3.91
CA LYS A 22 -2.76 -3.89 -4.00
C LYS A 22 -2.90 -3.18 -2.67
N PHE A 23 -1.81 -2.58 -2.19
CA PHE A 23 -1.81 -1.68 -1.05
C PHE A 23 -1.33 -0.30 -1.47
N ASP A 24 -1.99 0.75 -0.97
CA ASP A 24 -1.45 2.10 -0.95
C ASP A 24 -1.23 2.50 0.51
N PHE A 25 0.04 2.61 0.91
CA PHE A 25 0.41 3.09 2.24
C PHE A 25 0.68 4.59 2.20
N ASP A 26 0.05 5.33 3.11
CA ASP A 26 0.36 6.72 3.40
C ASP A 26 1.36 6.70 4.58
N ILE A 27 2.59 7.19 4.37
CA ILE A 27 3.71 7.11 5.32
C ILE A 27 4.15 8.51 5.73
N HIS A 28 4.33 8.73 7.03
CA HIS A 28 4.94 9.93 7.60
C HIS A 28 6.28 9.54 8.25
N GLY A 29 7.39 9.87 7.60
CA GLY A 29 8.71 9.40 8.03
C GLY A 29 8.84 7.88 7.93
N GLU A 30 8.88 7.19 9.07
CA GLU A 30 8.94 5.72 9.17
C GLU A 30 7.63 5.09 9.68
N GLU A 31 6.62 5.92 9.98
CA GLU A 31 5.33 5.48 10.50
C GLU A 31 4.28 5.38 9.39
N ILE A 32 3.54 4.27 9.35
CA ILE A 32 2.38 4.14 8.47
C ILE A 32 1.19 4.81 9.15
N VAL A 33 0.71 5.90 8.56
CA VAL A 33 -0.43 6.69 9.08
C VAL A 33 -1.75 6.36 8.37
N GLY A 34 -1.69 5.62 7.26
CA GLY A 34 -2.87 5.16 6.55
C GLY A 34 -2.58 4.02 5.56
N ALA A 35 -3.59 3.20 5.30
CA ALA A 35 -3.50 2.11 4.32
C ALA A 35 -4.83 1.93 3.59
N ARG A 36 -4.76 1.71 2.27
CA ARG A 36 -5.89 1.27 1.45
C ARG A 36 -5.53 -0.05 0.79
N MET A 37 -6.39 -1.05 0.91
CA MET A 37 -6.18 -2.38 0.35
C MET A 37 -7.23 -2.69 -0.71
N ASN A 38 -6.80 -3.30 -1.82
CA ASN A 38 -7.68 -3.86 -2.84
C ASN A 38 -7.32 -5.33 -3.06
N THR A 39 -8.30 -6.21 -2.81
CA THR A 39 -8.23 -7.66 -3.00
C THR A 39 -9.35 -8.09 -3.95
N GLY A 40 -9.10 -7.88 -5.24
CA GLY A 40 -10.02 -8.28 -6.31
C GLY A 40 -9.29 -8.86 -7.52
N TYR A 41 -7.98 -9.09 -7.41
CA TYR A 41 -7.12 -9.48 -8.53
C TYR A 41 -7.17 -10.98 -8.86
N ASN A 42 -7.85 -11.78 -8.02
CA ASN A 42 -8.05 -13.22 -8.19
C ASN A 42 -9.47 -13.60 -8.63
N HIS A 43 -10.32 -12.62 -8.94
CA HIS A 43 -11.76 -12.83 -9.20
C HIS A 43 -12.09 -12.85 -10.69
#